data_AF-A0A9D7VAN5-F1
#
_entry.id   AF-A0A9D7VAN5-F1
#
_cell.length_a   1.000
_cell.length_b   1.000
_cell.length_c   1.000
_cell.angle_alpha   90.00
_cell.angle_beta   90.00
_cell.angle_gamma   90.00
#
_symmetry.space_group_name_H-M   'P 1'
#
loop_
_entity.id
_entity.type
_entity.pdbx_description
1 polymer ?
#
loop_
_entity_poly.entity_id
_entity_poly.type
_entity_poly.pdbx_seq_one_letter_code
_entity_poly.pdbx_strand_id
1 'polypeptide(L)'
;MTEKRKHTLSEIMARPLPAITPEEEAELQELEKFFDTKFPEDPDKKTLTEIMARPLPPITPEEEAELKALENLFDAGAKNRGK
;
A
#
# COMPACT_ATOMS: atom_id res chain seq x y z
N MET A 1 25.65 -2.84 13.82
CA MET A 1 24.73 -3.34 12.78
C MET A 1 24.95 -2.50 11.54
N THR A 2 25.31 -3.13 10.42
CA THR A 2 25.69 -2.46 9.17
C THR A 2 24.56 -1.56 8.66
N GLU A 3 24.90 -0.39 8.13
CA GLU A 3 24.03 0.68 7.56
C GLU A 3 22.92 0.21 6.60
N LYS A 4 22.93 -1.05 6.17
CA LYS A 4 22.04 -1.63 5.15
C LYS A 4 20.58 -1.88 5.58
N ARG A 5 20.10 -1.38 6.74
CA ARG A 5 18.77 -1.74 7.28
C ARG A 5 17.93 -0.57 7.83
N LYS A 6 18.23 0.68 7.47
CA LYS A 6 17.34 1.80 7.77
C LYS A 6 16.63 2.25 6.50
N HIS A 7 15.61 1.49 6.11
CA HIS A 7 14.63 2.00 5.14
C HIS A 7 13.60 2.80 5.91
N THR A 8 13.49 4.10 5.60
CA THR A 8 12.44 4.96 6.17
C THR A 8 11.10 4.55 5.58
N LEU A 9 10.02 4.83 6.30
CA LEU A 9 8.68 4.49 5.85
C LEU A 9 8.33 5.26 4.57
N SER A 10 8.73 6.52 4.47
CA SER A 10 8.60 7.33 3.26
C SER A 10 9.33 6.71 2.05
N GLU A 11 10.53 6.14 2.26
CA GLU A 11 11.28 5.48 1.18
C GLU A 11 10.60 4.16 0.73
N ILE A 12 9.93 3.46 1.65
CA ILE A 12 9.17 2.26 1.32
C ILE A 12 7.91 2.62 0.51
N MET A 13 7.19 3.66 0.94
CA MET A 13 5.96 4.11 0.28
C MET A 13 6.21 4.74 -1.10
N ALA A 14 7.40 5.30 -1.33
CA ALA A 14 7.78 5.86 -2.63
C ALA A 14 8.22 4.81 -3.66
N ARG A 15 8.34 3.53 -3.28
CA ARG A 15 8.76 2.47 -4.21
C ARG A 15 7.59 2.07 -5.11
N PRO A 16 7.88 1.74 -6.39
CA PRO A 16 6.87 1.13 -7.25
C PRO A 16 6.38 -0.17 -6.62
N LEU A 17 5.08 -0.45 -6.77
CA LEU A 17 4.51 -1.72 -6.35
C LEU A 17 5.18 -2.88 -7.09
N PRO A 18 5.34 -4.05 -6.45
CA PRO A 18 5.84 -5.24 -7.12
C PRO A 18 4.93 -5.63 -8.29
N ALA A 19 5.51 -6.26 -9.30
CA ALA A 19 4.73 -6.82 -10.41
C ALA A 19 3.84 -7.95 -9.88
N ILE A 20 2.56 -7.93 -10.30
CA ILE A 20 1.59 -8.99 -10.00
C ILE A 20 2.00 -10.31 -10.68
N THR A 21 1.88 -11.43 -9.97
CA THR A 21 2.06 -12.76 -10.56
C THR A 21 0.82 -13.20 -11.33
N PRO A 22 0.93 -14.20 -12.23
CA PRO A 22 -0.24 -14.75 -12.92
C PRO A 22 -1.30 -15.34 -11.98
N GLU A 23 -0.89 -15.88 -10.84
CA GLU A 23 -1.80 -16.38 -9.80
C GLU A 23 -2.57 -15.24 -9.13
N GLU A 24 -1.86 -14.15 -8.76
CA GLU A 24 -2.49 -12.96 -8.18
C GLU A 24 -3.44 -12.29 -9.19
N GLU A 25 -3.10 -12.27 -10.47
CA GLU A 25 -3.97 -11.78 -11.54
C GLU A 25 -5.26 -12.61 -11.66
N ALA A 26 -5.18 -13.93 -11.50
CA ALA A 26 -6.34 -14.81 -11.50
C ALA A 26 -7.26 -14.57 -10.28
N GLU A 27 -6.68 -14.38 -9.09
CA GLU A 27 -7.43 -14.04 -7.87
C GLU A 27 -8.14 -12.68 -8.02
N LEU A 28 -7.47 -11.70 -8.63
CA LEU A 28 -8.07 -10.40 -8.93
C LEU A 28 -9.25 -10.53 -9.90
N GLN A 29 -9.13 -11.33 -10.96
CA GLN A 29 -10.24 -11.57 -11.88
C GLN A 29 -11.44 -12.27 -11.21
N GLU A 30 -11.18 -13.20 -10.28
CA GLU A 30 -12.25 -13.84 -9.51
C GLU A 30 -12.96 -12.85 -8.60
N LEU A 31 -12.18 -11.97 -7.94
CA LEU A 31 -12.70 -10.90 -7.10
C LEU A 31 -13.56 -9.93 -7.92
N GLU A 32 -13.11 -9.54 -9.12
CA GLU A 32 -13.88 -8.68 -10.03
C GLU A 32 -15.22 -9.32 -10.41
N LYS A 33 -15.23 -10.60 -10.80
CA LYS A 33 -16.46 -11.35 -11.09
C LYS A 33 -17.40 -11.44 -9.88
N PHE A 34 -16.85 -11.60 -8.68
CA PHE A 34 -17.62 -11.65 -7.45
C PHE A 34 -18.33 -10.32 -7.22
N PHE A 35 -17.62 -9.19 -7.33
CA PHE A 35 -18.23 -7.87 -7.20
C PHE A 35 -19.26 -7.63 -8.29
N ASP A 36 -18.95 -7.95 -9.55
CA ASP A 36 -19.89 -7.88 -10.70
C ASP A 36 -21.20 -8.59 -10.42
N THR A 37 -21.14 -9.81 -9.88
CA THR A 37 -22.32 -10.60 -9.56
C THR A 37 -23.08 -10.07 -8.34
N LYS A 38 -22.37 -9.58 -7.31
CA LYS A 38 -22.98 -9.23 -6.02
C LYS A 38 -23.55 -7.81 -5.97
N PHE A 39 -23.00 -6.88 -6.74
CA PHE A 39 -23.38 -5.47 -6.67
C PHE A 39 -23.61 -4.85 -8.06
N PRO A 40 -24.37 -5.46 -8.97
CA PRO A 40 -24.40 -5.12 -10.41
C PRO A 40 -24.75 -3.66 -10.74
N GLU A 41 -25.44 -2.95 -9.84
CA GLU A 41 -25.91 -1.56 -10.05
C GLU A 41 -25.21 -0.54 -9.13
N ASP A 42 -24.09 -0.90 -8.50
CA ASP A 42 -23.37 0.03 -7.64
C ASP A 42 -22.77 1.18 -8.49
N PRO A 43 -23.22 2.44 -8.32
CA PRO A 43 -22.71 3.56 -9.10
C PRO A 43 -21.25 3.90 -8.77
N ASP A 44 -20.73 3.40 -7.65
CA ASP A 44 -19.34 3.57 -7.22
C ASP A 44 -18.45 2.37 -7.58
N LYS A 45 -19.01 1.33 -8.22
CA LYS A 45 -18.22 0.24 -8.77
C LYS A 45 -17.27 0.77 -9.84
N LYS A 46 -15.99 0.70 -9.50
CA LYS A 46 -14.90 0.87 -10.45
C LYS A 46 -14.36 -0.51 -10.73
N THR A 47 -14.11 -0.81 -12.00
CA THR A 47 -13.41 -2.04 -12.38
C THR A 47 -12.04 -2.06 -11.71
N LEU A 48 -11.48 -3.23 -11.44
CA LEU A 48 -10.15 -3.33 -10.84
C LEU A 48 -9.12 -2.64 -11.73
N THR A 49 -9.30 -2.74 -13.05
CA THR A 49 -8.50 -2.00 -14.05
C THR A 49 -8.54 -0.49 -13.82
N GLU A 50 -9.72 0.06 -13.52
CA GLU A 50 -9.90 1.49 -13.31
C GLU A 50 -9.38 1.96 -11.94
N ILE A 51 -9.37 1.08 -10.94
CA ILE A 51 -8.74 1.34 -9.64
C ILE A 51 -7.21 1.32 -9.80
N MET A 52 -6.66 0.33 -10.49
CA MET A 52 -5.22 0.19 -10.71
C MET A 52 -4.63 1.26 -11.65
N ALA A 53 -5.43 1.79 -12.57
CA ALA A 53 -5.01 2.86 -13.47
C ALA A 53 -5.00 4.26 -12.82
N ARG A 54 -5.57 4.42 -11.62
CA ARG A 54 -5.61 5.72 -10.95
C ARG A 54 -4.27 6.04 -10.29
N PRO A 55 -3.75 7.26 -10.45
CA PRO A 55 -2.65 7.71 -9.62
C PRO A 55 -3.09 7.65 -8.16
N LEU A 56 -2.19 7.19 -7.29
CA LEU A 56 -2.43 7.27 -5.85
C LEU A 56 -2.72 8.73 -5.48
N PRO A 57 -3.70 8.99 -4.60
CA PRO A 57 -3.98 10.35 -4.16
C PRO A 57 -2.73 10.96 -3.52
N PRO A 58 -2.53 12.28 -3.65
CA PRO A 58 -1.42 12.95 -2.97
C PRO A 58 -1.57 12.79 -1.46
N ILE A 59 -0.46 12.53 -0.79
CA ILE A 59 -0.40 12.43 0.67
C ILE A 59 -0.76 13.80 1.26
N THR A 60 -1.72 13.82 2.19
CA THR A 60 -2.10 15.02 2.94
C THR A 60 -1.07 15.37 4.02
N PRO A 61 -0.99 16.63 4.48
CA PRO A 61 -0.10 17.00 5.59
C PRO A 61 -0.35 16.20 6.86
N GLU A 62 -1.60 15.83 7.13
CA GLU A 62 -2.00 14.99 8.25
C GLU A 62 -1.43 13.56 8.11
N GLU A 63 -1.58 12.94 6.94
CA GLU A 63 -1.01 11.63 6.64
C GLU A 63 0.53 11.65 6.71
N GLU A 64 1.17 12.73 6.26
CA GLU A 64 2.63 12.91 6.38
C GLU A 64 3.08 12.98 7.86
N ALA A 65 2.30 13.63 8.72
CA ALA A 65 2.56 13.69 10.15
C ALA A 65 2.42 12.31 10.83
N GLU A 66 1.42 11.53 10.43
CA GLU A 66 1.23 10.15 10.91
C GLU A 66 2.37 9.22 10.45
N LEU A 67 2.80 9.33 9.19
CA LEU A 67 3.96 8.58 8.68
C LEU A 67 5.22 8.92 9.47
N LYS A 68 5.45 10.21 9.76
CA LYS A 68 6.59 10.65 10.57
C LYS A 68 6.52 10.14 12.02
N ALA A 69 5.34 10.08 12.60
CA ALA A 69 5.14 9.48 13.93
C ALA A 69 5.46 7.98 13.91
N LEU A 70 5.07 7.27 12.86
CA LEU A 70 5.32 5.85 12.69
C LEU A 70 6.81 5.56 12.46
N GLU A 71 7.51 6.39 11.68
CA GLU A 71 8.97 6.32 11.53
C GLU A 71 9.69 6.46 12.87
N ASN A 72 9.30 7.46 13.67
CA ASN A 72 9.86 7.67 15.00
C ASN A 72 9.63 6.47 15.93
N LEU A 73 8.46 5.82 15.82
CA LEU A 73 8.15 4.60 16.59
C LEU A 73 9.07 3.44 16.18
N PHE A 74 9.29 3.23 14.89
CA PHE A 74 10.19 2.18 14.40
C PHE A 74 11.65 2.44 14.78
N ASP A 75 12.11 3.69 14.70
CA ASP A 75 13.45 4.09 15.15
C ASP A 75 13.63 3.92 16.66
N ALA A 76 12.61 4.26 17.47
CA ALA A 76 12.62 4.05 18.91
C ALA A 76 12.62 2.56 19.27
N GLY A 77 11.83 1.74 18.57
CA GLY A 77 11.80 0.28 18.73
C GLY A 77 13.08 -0.43 18.28
N ALA A 78 13.83 0.15 17.33
CA ALA A 78 15.16 -0.32 16.95
C ALA A 78 16.23 0.03 17.99
N LYS A 79 16.11 1.20 18.66
CA LYS A 79 17.01 1.60 19.75
C LYS A 79 16.79 0.81 21.05
N ASN A 80 15.55 0.41 21.36
CA ASN A 80 15.24 -0.34 22.58
C ASN A 80 15.58 -1.85 22.52
N ARG A 81 15.81 -2.43 21.33
CA ARG A 81 16.21 -3.85 21.17
C ARG A 81 17.72 -4.10 21.20
N GLY A 82 18.51 -3.07 21.50
CA GLY A 82 19.97 -3.12 21.59
C GLY A 82 20.55 -3.03 23.01
N LYS A 83 19.75 -3.23 24.06
CA LYS A 83 20.21 -3.36 25.45
C LYS A 83 20.08 -4.80 25.95
#